data_AF-A0A3A0F791-F1
#
_entry.id   AF-A0A3A0F791-F1
#
_cell.length_a   1.000
_cell.length_b   1.000
_cell.length_c   1.000
_cell.angle_alpha   90.00
_cell.angle_beta   90.00
_cell.angle_gamma   90.00
#
_symmetry.space_group_name_H-M   'P 1'
#
loop_
_entity.id
_entity.type
_entity.pdbx_description
1 polymer ?
#
loop_
_entity_poly.entity_id
_entity_poly.type
_entity_poly.pdbx_seq_one_letter_code
_entity_poly.pdbx_strand_id
1 'polypeptide(L)'
;GAAVSLVAPPAGARVGGAGWIGLALWLARFDLARKSLRRGGLPQFMARTLLAGYAWLAVAGALALAFGAPQAGPHYDAILHALFLGFVFAMIFAHAPVIFPAVAGRPIPFRPRFYAHVALLHAGLLLRVAGDLGGSFEARQWGGALNVAAVLLFGVQTAAGIGPPPARSRT
;
A
#
# COMPACT_ATOMS: atom_id res chain seq x y z
N GLY A 1 1.42 -2.33 22.57
CA GLY A 1 0.55 -3.09 21.64
C GLY A 1 0.71 -4.57 21.89
N ALA A 2 1.65 -5.22 21.22
CA ALA A 2 1.83 -6.68 21.25
C ALA A 2 1.89 -7.32 22.65
N ALA A 3 2.70 -6.78 23.57
CA ALA A 3 2.78 -7.31 24.94
C ALA A 3 1.43 -7.21 25.70
N VAL A 4 0.71 -6.11 25.51
CA VAL A 4 -0.63 -5.92 26.11
C VAL A 4 -1.64 -6.88 25.48
N SER A 5 -1.49 -7.22 24.20
CA SER A 5 -2.39 -8.17 23.53
C SER A 5 -2.32 -9.58 24.09
N LEU A 6 -1.24 -9.97 24.78
CA LEU A 6 -1.11 -11.29 25.42
C LEU A 6 -2.08 -11.47 26.60
N VAL A 7 -2.42 -10.37 27.28
CA VAL A 7 -3.26 -10.37 28.49
C VAL A 7 -4.62 -9.70 28.28
N ALA A 8 -4.69 -8.73 27.37
CA ALA A 8 -5.89 -7.98 27.03
C ALA A 8 -5.91 -7.66 25.54
N PRO A 9 -6.31 -8.62 24.66
CA PRO A 9 -6.26 -8.46 23.22
C PRO A 9 -6.90 -7.16 22.69
N PRO A 10 -8.12 -6.76 23.13
CA PRO A 10 -8.74 -5.53 22.64
C PRO A 10 -7.95 -4.27 23.02
N ALA A 11 -7.44 -4.20 24.25
CA ALA A 11 -6.62 -3.07 24.70
C ALA A 11 -5.27 -3.04 23.97
N GLY A 12 -4.66 -4.20 23.76
CA GLY A 12 -3.39 -4.32 23.04
C GLY A 12 -3.51 -3.90 21.58
N ALA A 13 -4.62 -4.26 20.91
CA ALA A 13 -4.93 -3.81 19.55
C ALA A 13 -5.14 -2.30 19.47
N ARG A 14 -5.86 -1.70 20.43
CA ARG A 14 -6.04 -0.24 20.50
C ARG A 14 -4.71 0.50 20.69
N VAL A 15 -3.87 0.04 21.62
CA VAL A 15 -2.52 0.60 21.82
C VAL A 15 -1.66 0.41 20.57
N GLY A 16 -1.78 -0.73 19.89
CA GLY A 16 -1.14 -0.96 18.59
C GLY A 16 -1.60 0.03 17.53
N GLY A 17 -2.91 0.26 17.42
CA GLY A 17 -3.51 1.21 16.49
C GLY A 17 -3.08 2.65 16.75
N ALA A 18 -3.00 3.08 18.01
CA ALA A 18 -2.41 4.36 18.37
C ALA A 18 -0.93 4.46 17.92
N GLY A 19 -0.17 3.38 18.08
CA GLY A 19 1.19 3.28 17.58
C GLY A 19 1.29 3.40 16.06
N TRP A 20 0.38 2.78 15.31
CA TRP A 20 0.32 2.91 13.84
C TRP A 20 -0.01 4.33 13.40
N ILE A 21 -0.95 5.01 14.06
CA ILE A 21 -1.24 6.43 13.79
C ILE A 21 -0.01 7.29 14.11
N GLY A 22 0.62 7.07 15.27
CA GLY A 22 1.84 7.78 15.65
C GLY A 22 2.96 7.58 14.62
N LEU A 23 3.14 6.36 14.12
CA LEU A 23 4.10 6.04 13.08
C LEU A 23 3.73 6.70 11.74
N ALA A 24 2.46 6.68 11.34
CA ALA A 24 1.99 7.35 10.13
C ALA A 24 2.28 8.86 10.16
N LEU A 25 2.00 9.51 11.30
CA LEU A 25 2.30 10.93 11.52
C LEU A 25 3.81 11.20 11.57
N TRP A 26 4.57 10.32 12.24
CA TRP A 26 6.02 10.41 12.29
C TRP A 26 6.63 10.26 10.90
N LEU A 27 6.22 9.28 10.09
CA LEU A 27 6.67 9.11 8.71
C LEU A 27 6.26 10.31 7.86
N ALA A 28 5.01 10.77 7.98
CA ALA A 28 4.56 11.96 7.30
C ALA A 28 5.36 13.21 7.68
N ARG A 29 6.01 13.28 8.85
CA ARG A 29 6.85 14.43 9.30
C ARG A 29 8.36 14.23 9.06
N PHE A 30 8.80 13.01 9.26
CA PHE A 30 10.13 12.41 9.20
C PHE A 30 10.69 12.23 7.79
N ASP A 31 9.84 11.70 6.91
CA ASP A 31 10.29 11.11 5.66
C ASP A 31 10.60 12.16 4.59
N LEU A 32 11.56 11.83 3.73
CA LEU A 32 11.94 12.61 2.56
C LEU A 32 10.84 12.65 1.49
N ALA A 33 9.84 11.75 1.55
CA ALA A 33 8.70 11.69 0.65
C ALA A 33 8.10 13.08 0.37
N ARG A 34 7.88 13.90 1.40
CA ARG A 34 7.31 15.25 1.23
C ARG A 34 8.19 16.19 0.42
N LYS A 35 9.51 16.11 0.59
CA LYS A 35 10.46 16.93 -0.19
C LYS A 35 10.50 16.43 -1.65
N SER A 36 10.34 15.13 -1.85
CA SER A 36 10.31 14.50 -3.17
C SER A 36 9.04 14.78 -3.98
N LEU A 37 7.95 15.26 -3.37
CA LEU A 37 6.74 15.68 -4.09
C LEU A 37 6.98 16.80 -5.10
N ARG A 38 7.96 17.67 -4.83
CA ARG A 38 8.34 18.78 -5.72
C ARG A 38 9.30 18.34 -6.82
N ARG A 39 9.85 17.13 -6.72
CA ARG A 39 10.67 16.53 -7.78
C ARG A 39 9.73 16.00 -8.87
N GLY A 40 10.17 15.94 -10.12
CA GLY A 40 9.41 15.34 -11.22
C GLY A 40 9.76 13.86 -11.44
N GLY A 41 8.91 13.13 -12.17
CA GLY A 41 9.19 11.76 -12.59
C GLY A 41 9.09 10.72 -11.46
N LEU A 42 10.06 9.79 -11.40
CA LEU A 42 10.02 8.66 -10.48
C LEU A 42 10.00 9.07 -8.99
N PRO A 43 10.87 9.97 -8.49
CA PRO A 43 10.84 10.39 -7.09
C PRO A 43 9.47 10.95 -6.66
N GLN A 44 8.77 11.63 -7.58
CA GLN A 44 7.42 12.14 -7.32
C GLN A 44 6.40 11.04 -7.16
N PHE A 45 6.44 10.05 -8.05
CA PHE A 45 5.58 8.88 -8.00
C PHE A 45 5.76 8.14 -6.67
N MET A 46 7.02 7.85 -6.31
CA MET A 46 7.35 7.21 -5.03
C MET A 46 6.78 8.00 -3.85
N ALA A 47 7.00 9.32 -3.83
CA ALA A 47 6.51 10.20 -2.78
C ALA A 47 4.99 10.16 -2.63
N ARG A 48 4.23 10.25 -3.73
CA ARG A 48 2.76 10.22 -3.69
C ARG A 48 2.24 8.87 -3.19
N THR A 49 2.80 7.77 -3.69
CA THR A 49 2.42 6.42 -3.28
C THR A 49 2.75 6.16 -1.80
N LEU A 50 3.92 6.62 -1.32
CA LEU A 50 4.30 6.51 0.09
C LEU A 50 3.34 7.28 1.01
N LEU A 51 3.03 8.53 0.66
CA LEU A 51 2.12 9.36 1.46
C LEU A 51 0.70 8.77 1.51
N ALA A 52 0.21 8.23 0.39
CA ALA A 52 -1.05 7.49 0.37
C ALA A 52 -0.99 6.25 1.29
N GLY A 53 0.12 5.51 1.27
CA GLY A 53 0.37 4.41 2.19
C GLY A 53 0.33 4.82 3.66
N TYR A 54 0.96 5.95 4.02
CA TYR A 54 0.91 6.45 5.40
C TYR A 54 -0.52 6.84 5.83
N ALA A 55 -1.31 7.42 4.92
CA ALA A 55 -2.71 7.70 5.20
C ALA A 55 -3.49 6.40 5.50
N TRP A 56 -3.25 5.34 4.74
CA TRP A 56 -3.84 4.02 5.01
C TRP A 56 -3.38 3.38 6.32
N LEU A 57 -2.11 3.58 6.71
CA LEU A 57 -1.62 3.14 8.02
C LEU A 57 -2.37 3.84 9.16
N ALA A 58 -2.63 5.15 9.02
CA ALA A 58 -3.45 5.90 9.96
C ALA A 58 -4.89 5.39 10.00
N VAL A 59 -5.50 5.06 8.85
CA VAL A 59 -6.83 4.46 8.77
C VAL A 59 -6.87 3.09 9.47
N ALA A 60 -5.90 2.21 9.20
CA ALA A 60 -5.79 0.92 9.88
C ALA A 60 -5.68 1.08 11.41
N GLY A 61 -4.88 2.05 11.86
CA GLY A 61 -4.77 2.39 13.28
C GLY A 61 -6.06 2.93 13.89
N ALA A 62 -6.80 3.77 13.15
CA ALA A 62 -8.09 4.30 13.59
C ALA A 62 -9.15 3.19 13.70
N LEU A 63 -9.18 2.27 12.74
CA LEU A 63 -10.06 1.10 12.78
C LEU A 63 -9.71 0.18 13.96
N ALA A 64 -8.42 -0.08 14.22
CA ALA A 64 -7.99 -0.84 15.39
C ALA A 64 -8.34 -0.15 16.73
N LEU A 65 -8.29 1.18 16.78
CA LEU A 65 -8.77 1.94 17.94
C LEU A 65 -10.27 1.78 18.16
N ALA A 66 -11.06 1.90 17.09
CA ALA A 66 -12.52 1.80 17.14
C ALA A 66 -12.98 0.39 17.51
N PHE A 67 -12.49 -0.63 16.81
CA PHE A 67 -13.01 -2.00 16.89
C PHE A 67 -12.18 -2.94 17.78
N GLY A 68 -11.01 -2.51 18.24
CA GLY A 68 -10.14 -3.33 19.10
C GLY A 68 -9.55 -4.52 18.34
N ALA A 69 -9.79 -5.74 18.85
CA ALA A 69 -9.26 -6.99 18.31
C ALA A 69 -10.40 -7.89 17.78
N PRO A 70 -11.11 -7.50 16.70
CA PRO A 70 -12.07 -8.39 16.08
C PRO A 70 -11.34 -9.66 15.60
N GLN A 71 -11.93 -10.84 15.84
CA GLN A 71 -11.29 -12.11 15.49
C GLN A 71 -11.60 -12.53 14.04
N ALA A 72 -12.72 -12.07 13.49
CA ALA A 72 -13.17 -12.36 12.14
C ALA A 72 -14.20 -11.31 11.68
N GLY A 73 -14.59 -11.40 10.42
CA GLY A 73 -15.68 -10.61 9.86
C GLY A 73 -15.26 -9.26 9.29
N PRO A 74 -16.22 -8.43 8.87
CA PRO A 74 -15.96 -7.26 8.05
C PRO A 74 -15.01 -6.23 8.69
N HIS A 75 -15.13 -5.96 10.00
CA HIS A 75 -14.22 -5.02 10.67
C HIS A 75 -12.77 -5.53 10.75
N TYR A 76 -12.59 -6.84 10.95
CA TYR A 76 -11.28 -7.46 10.91
C TYR A 76 -10.67 -7.34 9.50
N ASP A 77 -11.46 -7.69 8.49
CA ASP A 77 -11.07 -7.56 7.09
C ASP A 77 -10.67 -6.12 6.74
N ALA A 78 -11.45 -5.12 7.17
CA ALA A 78 -11.16 -3.70 6.90
C ALA A 78 -9.80 -3.28 7.48
N ILE A 79 -9.50 -3.67 8.73
CA ILE A 79 -8.21 -3.38 9.38
C ILE A 79 -7.07 -4.01 8.58
N LEU A 80 -7.21 -5.30 8.21
CA LEU A 80 -6.18 -6.01 7.47
C LEU A 80 -5.96 -5.45 6.07
N HIS A 81 -7.03 -5.10 5.35
CA HIS A 81 -6.93 -4.53 4.00
C HIS A 81 -6.32 -3.13 4.04
N ALA A 82 -6.70 -2.29 5.01
CA ALA A 82 -6.08 -0.99 5.19
C ALA A 82 -4.58 -1.10 5.51
N LEU A 83 -4.19 -2.06 6.36
CA LEU A 83 -2.79 -2.26 6.73
C LEU A 83 -1.96 -2.89 5.60
N PHE A 84 -2.37 -4.05 5.08
CA PHE A 84 -1.59 -4.79 4.10
C PHE A 84 -1.71 -4.19 2.70
N LEU A 85 -2.93 -4.05 2.16
CA LEU A 85 -3.11 -3.51 0.81
C LEU A 85 -2.91 -1.99 0.80
N GLY A 86 -3.41 -1.27 1.79
CA GLY A 86 -3.30 0.18 1.84
C GLY A 86 -1.89 0.68 2.13
N PHE A 87 -1.25 0.15 3.17
CA PHE A 87 0.11 0.58 3.56
C PHE A 87 1.21 -0.30 2.95
N VAL A 88 1.22 -1.62 3.19
CA VAL A 88 2.34 -2.48 2.76
C VAL A 88 2.49 -2.54 1.24
N PHE A 89 1.40 -2.77 0.49
CA PHE A 89 1.47 -2.77 -0.97
C PHE A 89 1.80 -1.40 -1.55
N ALA A 90 1.38 -0.30 -0.93
CA ALA A 90 1.81 1.03 -1.34
C ALA A 90 3.33 1.22 -1.16
N MET A 91 3.93 0.72 -0.08
CA MET A 91 5.39 0.69 0.10
C MET A 91 6.06 -0.14 -1.01
N ILE A 92 5.52 -1.32 -1.32
CA ILE A 92 6.04 -2.18 -2.40
C ILE A 92 5.99 -1.43 -3.73
N PHE A 93 4.85 -0.86 -4.10
CA PHE A 93 4.68 -0.14 -5.37
C PHE A 93 5.55 1.11 -5.47
N ALA A 94 5.74 1.84 -4.36
CA ALA A 94 6.65 2.97 -4.33
C ALA A 94 8.10 2.55 -4.62
N HIS A 95 8.59 1.47 -4.03
CA HIS A 95 10.00 1.11 -4.15
C HIS A 95 10.32 0.14 -5.30
N ALA A 96 9.34 -0.61 -5.79
CA ALA A 96 9.54 -1.61 -6.84
C ALA A 96 10.22 -1.07 -8.12
N PRO A 97 9.93 0.14 -8.63
CA PRO A 97 10.61 0.67 -9.81
C PRO A 97 12.11 0.93 -9.62
N VAL A 98 12.60 0.91 -8.39
CA VAL A 98 14.04 1.02 -8.07
C VAL A 98 14.62 -0.35 -7.72
N ILE A 99 13.90 -1.16 -6.95
CA ILE A 99 14.35 -2.48 -6.50
C ILE A 99 14.43 -3.48 -7.66
N PHE A 100 13.38 -3.57 -8.49
CA PHE A 100 13.35 -4.57 -9.57
C PHE A 100 14.45 -4.37 -10.61
N PRO A 101 14.76 -3.14 -11.06
CA PRO A 101 15.93 -2.93 -11.92
C PRO A 101 17.25 -3.36 -11.31
N ALA A 102 17.44 -3.11 -10.00
CA ALA A 102 18.66 -3.46 -9.30
C ALA A 102 18.87 -4.98 -9.22
N VAL A 103 17.77 -5.75 -9.02
CA VAL A 103 17.82 -7.21 -8.97
C VAL A 103 17.85 -7.85 -10.36
N ALA A 104 17.07 -7.31 -11.31
CA ALA A 104 17.02 -7.81 -12.69
C ALA A 104 18.23 -7.39 -13.55
N GLY A 105 19.06 -6.47 -13.05
CA GLY A 105 20.21 -5.93 -13.76
C GLY A 105 19.85 -5.10 -15.00
N ARG A 106 18.62 -4.60 -15.10
CA ARG A 106 18.13 -3.84 -16.27
C ARG A 106 17.31 -2.62 -15.85
N PRO A 107 17.58 -1.43 -16.42
CA PRO A 107 16.80 -0.24 -16.10
C PRO A 107 15.36 -0.39 -16.58
N ILE A 108 14.39 -0.15 -15.70
CA ILE A 108 12.98 -0.01 -16.06
C ILE A 108 12.66 1.49 -16.10
N PRO A 109 12.46 2.09 -17.28
CA PRO A 109 12.18 3.51 -17.37
C PRO A 109 10.81 3.83 -16.77
N PHE A 110 10.76 4.86 -15.94
CA PHE A 110 9.51 5.36 -15.40
C PHE A 110 8.60 5.87 -16.52
N ARG A 111 7.32 5.49 -16.45
CA ARG A 111 6.27 5.96 -17.35
C ARG A 111 5.06 6.43 -16.53
N PRO A 112 4.35 7.51 -16.90
CA PRO A 112 3.18 7.99 -16.17
C PRO A 112 2.09 6.92 -15.96
N ARG A 113 2.00 5.89 -16.82
CA ARG A 113 1.09 4.75 -16.65
C ARG A 113 1.25 3.98 -15.33
N PHE A 114 2.38 4.12 -14.63
CA PHE A 114 2.58 3.54 -13.29
C PHE A 114 1.58 4.10 -12.27
N TYR A 115 1.02 5.29 -12.48
CA TYR A 115 -0.07 5.77 -11.63
C TYR A 115 -1.35 4.95 -11.75
N ALA A 116 -1.57 4.22 -12.85
CA ALA A 116 -2.81 3.50 -13.10
C ALA A 116 -3.05 2.38 -12.09
N HIS A 117 -2.03 1.55 -11.81
CA HIS A 117 -2.19 0.46 -10.83
C HIS A 117 -2.34 1.00 -9.40
N VAL A 118 -1.67 2.12 -9.06
CA VAL A 118 -1.81 2.76 -7.74
C VAL A 118 -3.20 3.36 -7.57
N ALA A 119 -3.71 4.07 -8.57
CA ALA A 119 -5.05 4.64 -8.55
C ALA A 119 -6.12 3.55 -8.46
N LEU A 120 -5.96 2.48 -9.24
CA LEU A 120 -6.87 1.33 -9.22
C LEU A 120 -6.86 0.62 -7.86
N LEU A 121 -5.67 0.43 -7.27
CA LEU A 121 -5.54 -0.14 -5.92
C LEU A 121 -6.27 0.71 -4.88
N HIS A 122 -6.06 2.02 -4.87
CA HIS A 122 -6.69 2.88 -3.86
C HIS A 122 -8.20 3.00 -4.07
N ALA A 123 -8.69 3.06 -5.31
CA ALA A 123 -10.12 3.06 -5.60
C ALA A 123 -10.78 1.73 -5.17
N GLY A 124 -10.18 0.59 -5.53
CA GLY A 124 -10.64 -0.73 -5.13
C GLY A 124 -10.61 -0.91 -3.61
N LEU A 125 -9.57 -0.41 -2.94
CA LEU A 125 -9.43 -0.47 -1.49
C LEU A 125 -10.43 0.41 -0.75
N LEU A 126 -10.70 1.63 -1.24
CA LEU A 126 -11.78 2.47 -0.70
C LEU A 126 -13.12 1.76 -0.78
N LEU A 127 -13.44 1.17 -1.94
CA LEU A 127 -14.68 0.41 -2.12
C LEU A 127 -14.72 -0.82 -1.20
N ARG A 128 -13.60 -1.53 -1.07
CA ARG A 128 -13.46 -2.69 -0.18
C ARG A 128 -13.73 -2.32 1.28
N VAL A 129 -13.05 -1.31 1.80
CA VAL A 129 -13.19 -0.86 3.19
C VAL A 129 -14.58 -0.25 3.44
N ALA A 130 -15.14 0.50 2.49
CA ALA A 130 -16.50 1.00 2.59
C ALA A 130 -17.53 -0.15 2.62
N GLY A 131 -17.33 -1.19 1.82
CA GLY A 131 -18.15 -2.40 1.85
C GLY A 131 -18.04 -3.17 3.16
N ASP A 132 -16.83 -3.26 3.72
CA ASP A 132 -16.59 -3.88 5.03
C ASP A 132 -17.30 -3.11 6.17
N LEU A 133 -17.23 -1.78 6.17
CA LEU A 133 -17.89 -0.95 7.19
C LEU A 133 -19.40 -0.83 7.00
N GLY A 134 -19.88 -0.84 5.76
CA GLY A 134 -21.29 -0.74 5.40
C GLY A 134 -22.02 -2.09 5.29
N GLY A 135 -21.33 -3.20 5.48
CA GLY A 135 -21.91 -4.55 5.37
C GLY A 135 -22.26 -5.01 3.94
N SER A 136 -21.87 -4.26 2.91
CA SER A 136 -22.18 -4.58 1.51
C SER A 136 -21.25 -5.67 0.96
N PHE A 137 -21.81 -6.83 0.66
CA PHE A 137 -21.07 -7.93 0.05
C PHE A 137 -20.62 -7.63 -1.40
N GLU A 138 -21.45 -6.95 -2.17
CA GLU A 138 -21.14 -6.60 -3.56
C GLU A 138 -19.99 -5.60 -3.64
N ALA A 139 -20.00 -4.55 -2.81
CA ALA A 139 -18.89 -3.61 -2.71
C ALA A 139 -17.58 -4.32 -2.33
N ARG A 140 -17.66 -5.28 -1.41
CA ARG A 140 -16.54 -6.13 -0.99
C ARG A 140 -15.98 -6.98 -2.13
N GLN A 141 -16.84 -7.59 -2.95
CA GLN A 141 -16.41 -8.39 -4.11
C GLN A 141 -15.74 -7.51 -5.18
N TRP A 142 -16.38 -6.42 -5.58
CA TRP A 142 -15.82 -5.51 -6.58
C TRP A 142 -14.53 -4.85 -6.10
N GLY A 143 -14.49 -4.39 -4.85
CA GLY A 143 -13.28 -3.83 -4.25
C GLY A 143 -12.12 -4.83 -4.24
N GLY A 144 -12.39 -6.10 -3.89
CA GLY A 144 -11.41 -7.18 -3.97
C GLY A 144 -10.91 -7.44 -5.40
N ALA A 145 -11.83 -7.55 -6.36
CA ALA A 145 -11.48 -7.79 -7.78
C ALA A 145 -10.64 -6.65 -8.36
N LEU A 146 -10.97 -5.39 -8.06
CA LEU A 146 -10.19 -4.22 -8.48
C LEU A 146 -8.79 -4.22 -7.86
N ASN A 147 -8.65 -4.63 -6.60
CA ASN A 147 -7.35 -4.75 -5.95
C ASN A 147 -6.48 -5.84 -6.60
N VAL A 148 -7.06 -7.00 -6.94
CA VAL A 148 -6.35 -8.05 -7.68
C VAL A 148 -5.91 -7.54 -9.06
N ALA A 149 -6.82 -6.88 -9.80
CA ALA A 149 -6.52 -6.30 -11.09
C ALA A 149 -5.38 -5.26 -11.01
N ALA A 150 -5.33 -4.45 -9.95
CA ALA A 150 -4.24 -3.51 -9.72
C ALA A 150 -2.88 -4.20 -9.56
N VAL A 151 -2.81 -5.28 -8.76
CA VAL A 151 -1.57 -6.04 -8.56
C VAL A 151 -1.11 -6.71 -9.87
N LEU A 152 -2.04 -7.29 -10.63
CA LEU A 152 -1.73 -7.88 -11.94
C LEU A 152 -1.25 -6.81 -12.94
N LEU A 153 -1.92 -5.66 -12.99
CA LEU A 153 -1.52 -4.54 -13.84
C LEU A 153 -0.11 -4.05 -13.50
N PHE A 154 0.23 -3.95 -12.21
CA PHE A 154 1.57 -3.64 -11.76
C PHE A 154 2.61 -4.66 -12.27
N GLY A 155 2.31 -5.96 -12.15
CA GLY A 155 3.16 -7.03 -12.68
C GLY A 155 3.39 -6.92 -14.19
N VAL A 156 2.32 -6.72 -14.96
CA VAL A 156 2.38 -6.55 -16.42
C VAL A 156 3.18 -5.31 -16.80
N GLN A 157 2.95 -4.17 -16.13
CA GLN A 157 3.67 -2.92 -16.40
C GLN A 157 5.17 -3.03 -16.11
N THR A 158 5.52 -3.78 -15.06
CA THR A 158 6.91 -4.07 -14.68
C THR A 158 7.57 -4.99 -15.69
N ALA A 159 6.94 -6.12 -16.02
CA ALA A 159 7.47 -7.10 -16.98
C ALA A 159 7.66 -6.48 -18.37
N ALA A 160 6.68 -5.70 -18.85
CA ALA A 160 6.76 -4.98 -20.12
C ALA A 160 7.81 -3.85 -20.11
N GLY A 161 8.34 -3.48 -18.95
CA GLY A 161 9.43 -2.52 -18.80
C GLY A 161 10.83 -3.13 -18.97
N ILE A 162 10.94 -4.46 -18.88
CA ILE A 162 12.20 -5.19 -19.02
C ILE A 162 12.46 -5.41 -20.52
N GLY A 163 13.31 -4.58 -21.14
CA GLY A 163 13.70 -4.73 -22.54
C GLY A 163 14.56 -5.98 -22.82
N PRO A 164 14.70 -6.42 -24.09
CA PRO A 164 15.58 -7.54 -24.46
C PRO A 164 17.04 -7.29 -24.05
N PRO A 165 17.85 -8.34 -23.81
CA PRO A 165 19.25 -8.19 -23.42
C PRO A 165 20.02 -7.33 -24.43
N PRO A 166 20.98 -6.50 -23.97
CA PRO A 166 21.86 -5.79 -24.88
C PRO A 166 22.60 -6.80 -25.77
N ALA A 167 22.68 -6.53 -27.07
CA ALA A 167 23.45 -7.35 -28.00
C ALA A 167 24.90 -7.37 -27.49
N ARG A 168 25.43 -8.57 -27.19
CA ARG A 168 26.85 -8.71 -26.82
C ARG A 168 27.68 -8.23 -28.01
N SER A 169 28.42 -7.13 -27.85
CA SER A 169 29.45 -6.76 -28.81
C SER A 169 30.49 -7.88 -28.81
N ARG A 170 30.57 -8.62 -29.92
CA ARG A 170 31.69 -9.52 -30.18
C ARG A 170 32.93 -8.64 -30.43
N THR A 171 33.81 -8.60 -29.46
CA THR A 171 35.21 -8.17 -29.60
C THR A 171 36.08 -9.40 -29.46
#